data_AF-A0A9D8TP47-F1
#
_entry.id   AF-A0A9D8TP47-F1
#
_cell.length_a   1.000
_cell.length_b   1.000
_cell.length_c   1.000
_cell.angle_alpha   90.00
_cell.angle_beta   90.00
_cell.angle_gamma   90.00
#
_symmetry.space_group_name_H-M   'P 1'
#
loop_
_entity.id
_entity.type
_entity.pdbx_description
1 polymer ?
#
loop_
_entity_poly.entity_id
_entity_poly.type
_entity_poly.pdbx_seq_one_letter_code
_entity_poly.pdbx_strand_id
1 'polypeptide(L)'
;MATIIANPIYDSVFKFLMSDHRAACVILSDILQRDVVEVTMRNNDYVKKLNSDITVLRIDFGAKVRESDGTVENVNIELQKAWLTTEVM
;
A
#
# COMPACT_ATOMS: atom_id res chain seq x y z
N MET A 1 -22.67 -5.49 -22.02
CA MET A 1 -22.18 -4.65 -20.91
C MET A 1 -20.72 -5.00 -20.69
N ALA A 2 -19.80 -4.03 -20.80
CA ALA A 2 -18.40 -4.27 -20.50
C ALA A 2 -18.21 -4.30 -18.98
N THR A 3 -17.64 -5.38 -18.46
CA THR A 3 -17.18 -5.43 -17.08
C THR A 3 -15.97 -4.51 -16.97
N ILE A 4 -16.10 -3.43 -16.21
CA ILE A 4 -14.98 -2.53 -15.91
C ILE A 4 -14.14 -3.23 -14.83
N ILE A 5 -12.96 -3.71 -15.21
CA ILE A 5 -11.99 -4.28 -14.26
C ILE A 5 -11.10 -3.14 -13.78
N ALA A 6 -11.22 -2.78 -12.50
CA ALA A 6 -10.31 -1.83 -11.88
C ALA A 6 -8.93 -2.48 -11.75
N ASN A 7 -7.89 -1.86 -12.31
CA ASN A 7 -6.52 -2.33 -12.12
C ASN A 7 -6.04 -1.91 -10.72
N PRO A 8 -5.71 -2.86 -9.84
CA PRO A 8 -5.38 -2.61 -8.44
C PRO A 8 -4.09 -1.81 -8.24
N ILE A 9 -3.27 -1.65 -9.28
CA ILE A 9 -1.99 -0.93 -9.23
C ILE A 9 -2.20 0.59 -9.34
N TYR A 10 -3.35 1.08 -9.82
CA TYR A 10 -3.61 2.53 -9.87
C TYR A 10 -3.87 3.11 -8.48
N ASP A 11 -3.38 4.33 -8.24
CA ASP A 11 -3.41 4.99 -6.95
C ASP A 11 -4.79 5.01 -6.29
N SER A 12 -5.87 5.25 -7.04
CA SER A 12 -7.24 5.28 -6.51
C SER A 12 -7.77 3.88 -6.14
N VAL A 13 -7.50 2.87 -6.96
CA VAL A 13 -7.94 1.49 -6.72
C VAL A 13 -7.13 0.86 -5.59
N PHE A 14 -5.81 1.11 -5.58
CA PHE A 14 -4.93 0.68 -4.51
C PHE A 14 -5.33 1.31 -3.17
N LYS A 15 -5.57 2.63 -3.13
CA LYS A 15 -6.08 3.32 -1.92
C LYS A 15 -7.42 2.76 -1.47
N PHE A 16 -8.33 2.49 -2.41
CA PHE A 16 -9.62 1.86 -2.09
C PHE A 16 -9.43 0.47 -1.49
N LEU A 17 -8.58 -0.38 -2.08
CA LEU A 17 -8.26 -1.71 -1.53
C LEU A 17 -7.63 -1.61 -0.15
N MET A 18 -6.70 -0.69 0.05
CA MET A 18 -6.06 -0.47 1.35
C MET A 18 -7.04 0.06 2.40
N SER A 19 -8.12 0.75 1.99
CA SER A 19 -9.12 1.30 2.91
C SER A 19 -9.95 0.23 3.62
N ASP A 20 -10.05 -0.96 3.03
CA ASP A 20 -10.60 -2.13 3.70
C ASP A 20 -9.53 -2.78 4.58
N HIS A 21 -9.78 -2.81 5.89
CA HIS A 21 -8.83 -3.33 6.88
C HIS A 21 -8.40 -4.78 6.58
N ARG A 22 -9.34 -5.65 6.15
CA ARG A 22 -9.04 -7.06 5.91
C ARG A 22 -8.18 -7.22 4.66
N ALA A 23 -8.53 -6.52 3.59
CA ALA A 23 -7.75 -6.52 2.35
C ALA A 23 -6.34 -5.96 2.59
N ALA A 24 -6.21 -4.86 3.33
CA ALA A 24 -4.92 -4.28 3.69
C ALA A 24 -4.04 -5.25 4.49
N CYS A 25 -4.60 -5.93 5.51
CA CYS A 25 -3.85 -6.94 6.28
C CYS A 25 -3.37 -8.08 5.38
N VAL A 26 -4.22 -8.60 4.49
CA VAL A 26 -3.86 -9.70 3.58
C VAL A 26 -2.75 -9.28 2.61
N ILE A 27 -2.91 -8.13 1.95
CA ILE A 27 -1.95 -7.64 0.97
C ILE A 27 -0.61 -7.33 1.63
N LEU A 28 -0.61 -6.63 2.77
CA LEU A 28 0.63 -6.31 3.48
C LEU A 28 1.28 -7.55 4.07
N SER A 29 0.51 -8.54 4.53
CA SER A 29 1.06 -9.82 4.98
C SER A 29 1.77 -10.56 3.85
N ASP A 30 1.16 -10.58 2.67
CA ASP A 30 1.74 -11.24 1.48
C ASP A 30 2.99 -10.50 0.98
N ILE A 31 2.96 -9.16 0.91
CA ILE A 31 4.14 -8.37 0.49
C ILE A 31 5.30 -8.53 1.47
N LEU A 32 5.02 -8.51 2.78
CA LEU A 32 6.05 -8.55 3.82
C LEU A 32 6.46 -9.97 4.21
N GLN A 33 5.69 -10.99 3.80
CA GLN A 33 5.83 -12.37 4.25
C GLN A 33 5.82 -12.47 5.80
N ARG A 34 4.94 -11.69 6.44
CA ARG A 34 4.78 -11.61 7.90
C ARG A 34 3.29 -11.60 8.25
N ASP A 35 2.93 -12.06 9.45
CA ASP A 35 1.53 -12.10 9.89
C ASP A 35 1.07 -10.70 10.36
N VAL A 36 0.51 -9.91 9.45
CA VAL A 36 -0.01 -8.57 9.75
C VAL A 36 -1.44 -8.70 10.27
N VAL A 37 -1.64 -8.31 11.52
CA VAL A 37 -2.90 -8.56 12.25
C VAL A 37 -3.77 -7.32 12.42
N GLU A 38 -3.17 -6.14 12.29
CA GLU A 38 -3.86 -4.85 12.36
C GLU A 38 -3.14 -3.85 11.46
N VAL A 39 -3.89 -3.05 10.71
CA VAL A 39 -3.35 -2.01 9.84
C VAL A 39 -4.13 -0.71 10.04
N THR A 40 -3.39 0.37 10.21
CA THR A 40 -3.91 1.74 10.29
C THR A 40 -3.23 2.58 9.22
N MET A 41 -3.98 2.99 8.20
CA MET A 41 -3.49 3.94 7.22
C MET A 41 -3.23 5.31 7.86
N ARG A 42 -2.14 5.95 7.46
CA ARG A 42 -1.82 7.32 7.87
C ARG A 42 -2.11 8.26 6.70
N ASN A 43 -2.72 9.42 6.99
CA ASN A 43 -3.07 10.44 5.99
C ASN A 43 -1.83 11.23 5.50
N ASN A 44 -0.81 10.53 5.04
CA ASN A 44 0.45 11.10 4.54
C ASN A 44 0.64 10.76 3.06
N ASP A 45 -0.36 11.07 2.23
CA ASP A 45 -0.23 10.93 0.79
C ASP A 45 0.77 11.96 0.27
N TYR A 46 1.96 11.51 -0.13
CA TYR A 46 2.96 12.38 -0.70
C TYR A 46 3.30 11.94 -2.12
N VAL A 47 2.87 12.74 -3.10
CA VAL A 47 3.30 12.58 -4.49
C VAL A 47 4.56 13.42 -4.70
N LYS A 48 5.72 12.78 -4.89
CA LYS A 48 6.97 13.47 -5.18
C LYS A 48 7.34 13.29 -6.64
N LYS A 49 7.68 14.40 -7.32
CA LYS A 49 8.43 14.35 -8.58
C LYS A 49 9.92 14.25 -8.27
N LEU A 50 10.53 13.10 -8.57
CA LEU A 50 11.97 12.88 -8.44
C LEU A 50 12.57 13.10 -9.83
N ASN A 51 12.73 14.37 -10.21
CA ASN A 51 12.98 14.88 -11.58
C ASN A 51 11.69 14.90 -12.43
N SER A 52 11.71 15.55 -13.60
CA SER A 52 10.50 15.83 -14.42
C SER A 52 9.71 14.58 -14.83
N ASP A 53 10.38 13.42 -14.81
CA ASP A 53 9.91 12.21 -15.49
C ASP A 53 9.53 11.08 -14.54
N ILE A 54 9.87 11.16 -13.24
CA ILE A 54 9.55 10.11 -12.25
C ILE A 54 8.60 10.69 -11.21
N THR A 55 7.45 10.05 -11.05
CA THR A 55 6.50 10.33 -9.98
C THR A 55 6.49 9.18 -8.99
N VAL A 56 6.50 9.51 -7.70
CA VAL A 56 6.45 8.52 -6.61
C VAL A 56 5.20 8.75 -5.78
N LEU A 57 4.37 7.71 -5.65
CA LEU A 57 3.34 7.58 -4.62
C LEU A 57 3.96 6.95 -3.39
N ARG A 58 3.72 7.57 -2.25
CA ARG A 58 4.05 7.00 -0.95
C ARG A 58 2.79 6.91 -0.10
N ILE A 59 2.63 5.77 0.56
CA ILE A 59 1.58 5.52 1.53
C ILE A 59 2.21 4.94 2.79
N ASP A 60 1.89 5.54 3.93
CA ASP A 60 2.36 5.12 5.25
C ASP A 60 1.26 4.33 5.99
N PHE A 61 1.68 3.28 6.66
CA PHE A 61 0.84 2.48 7.53
C PHE A 61 1.52 2.33 8.90
N GLY A 62 0.72 2.43 9.96
CA GLY A 62 1.04 1.76 11.22
C GLY A 62 0.47 0.35 11.18
N ALA A 63 1.22 -0.65 11.60
CA ALA A 63 0.73 -2.02 11.64
C ALA A 63 1.16 -2.75 12.89
N LYS A 64 0.41 -3.78 13.25
CA LYS A 64 0.82 -4.78 14.23
C LYS A 64 1.16 -6.08 13.51
N VAL A 65 2.31 -6.63 13.82
CA VAL A 65 2.79 -7.89 13.24
C VAL A 65 2.96 -8.92 14.33
N ARG A 66 2.45 -10.11 14.09
CA ARG A 66 2.66 -11.27 14.95
C ARG A 66 3.91 -12.02 14.51
N GLU A 67 4.81 -12.25 15.45
CA GLU A 67 6.01 -13.04 15.26
C GLU A 67 5.75 -14.54 15.45
N SER A 68 6.72 -15.36 15.02
CA SER A 68 6.64 -16.82 15.15
C SER A 68 6.51 -17.33 16.60
N ASP A 69 6.96 -16.55 17.59
CA ASP A 69 6.83 -16.83 19.02
C ASP A 69 5.48 -16.35 19.61
N GLY A 70 4.62 -15.78 18.78
CA GLY A 70 3.30 -15.26 19.16
C GLY A 70 3.31 -13.83 19.71
N THR A 71 4.48 -13.20 19.85
CA THR A 71 4.57 -11.79 20.25
C THR A 71 4.01 -10.88 19.16
N VAL A 72 3.53 -9.69 19.56
CA VAL A 72 2.95 -8.71 18.63
C VAL A 72 3.71 -7.40 18.75
N GLU A 73 4.30 -6.97 17.65
CA GLU A 73 5.08 -5.74 17.58
C GLU A 73 4.38 -4.67 16.74
N ASN A 74 4.57 -3.41 17.13
CA ASN A 74 4.15 -2.28 16.32
C ASN A 74 5.24 -1.94 15.31
N VAL A 75 4.89 -1.89 14.03
CA VAL A 75 5.79 -1.55 12.93
C VAL A 75 5.24 -0.39 12.12
N ASN A 76 6.14 0.38 11.51
CA ASN A 76 5.80 1.36 10.49
C ASN A 76 6.11 0.74 9.12
N ILE A 77 5.17 0.81 8.20
CA ILE A 77 5.34 0.34 6.82
C ILE A 77 5.19 1.55 5.91
N GLU A 78 6.21 1.83 5.11
CA GLU A 78 6.17 2.82 4.03
C GLU A 78 6.17 2.06 2.71
N LEU A 79 5.07 2.16 1.95
CA LEU A 79 4.99 1.59 0.61
C LEU A 79 5.27 2.70 -0.41
N GLN A 80 6.20 2.44 -1.32
CA GLN A 80 6.55 3.36 -2.39
C GLN A 80 6.31 2.72 -3.76
N LYS A 81 5.62 3.45 -4.63
CA LYS A 81 5.47 3.10 -6.03
C LYS A 81 6.03 4.25 -6.87
N ALA A 82 7.02 3.95 -7.71
CA ALA A 82 7.52 4.89 -8.71
C ALA A 82 6.96 4.53 -10.10
N TRP A 83 6.66 5.53 -10.91
CA TRP A 83 6.34 5.35 -12.32
C TRP A 83 6.92 6.49 -13.16
N LEU A 84 7.15 6.21 -14.43
CA LEU A 84 7.51 7.22 -15.40
C LEU A 84 6.26 8.01 -15.82
N THR A 85 6.40 9.31 -16.06
CA THR A 85 5.30 10.18 -16.54
C THR A 85 4.66 9.63 -17.84
N THR A 86 5.40 8.84 -18.62
CA THR A 86 4.93 8.20 -19.85
C THR A 86 4.12 6.91 -19.65
N GLU A 87 4.07 6.38 -18.42
CA GLU A 87 3.32 5.15 -18.08
C GLU A 87 1.86 5.45 -17.64
N VAL A 88 1.51 6.72 -17.50
CA VAL A 88 0.12 7.16 -17.25
C VAL A 88 -0.56 7.38 -18.60
N MET A 89 -1.03 6.31 -19.24
CA MET A 89 -1.94 6.36 -20.37
C MET A 89 -3.13 5.43 -20.12
#